data_AF-A0A3D4PIH6-F1
#
_entry.id   AF-A0A3D4PIH6-F1
#
_cell.length_a   1.000
_cell.length_b   1.000
_cell.length_c   1.000
_cell.angle_alpha   90.00
_cell.angle_beta   90.00
_cell.angle_gamma   90.00
#
_symmetry.space_group_name_H-M   'P 1'
#
loop_
_entity.id
_entity.type
_entity.pdbx_description
1 polymer ?
#
loop_
_entity_poly.entity_id
_entity_poly.type
_entity_poly.pdbx_seq_one_letter_code
_entity_poly.pdbx_strand_id
1 'polypeptide(L)'
;MMDFEQRLQKAIDRGKRTKEQVQQTQSAQATTEEEFKALHSSARLELTDHIEACLRKLIDHFPGFEFETIIDETGWGARIRRDDIHMKRGNADRLYSQLVMLIRPFSSGHLIDLLAKATIRNKELFARNHFQRLVELDLDSFSNLIDLWVLEFAEGYSAQE
;
A
#
# COMPACT_ATOMS: atom_id res chain seq x y z
N MET A 1 -12.58 -6.14 -13.52
CA MET A 1 -13.05 -4.89 -12.89
C MET A 1 -14.28 -5.27 -12.07
N MET A 2 -14.18 -5.34 -10.74
CA MET A 2 -15.37 -5.67 -9.93
C MET A 2 -16.39 -4.53 -10.02
N ASP A 3 -17.66 -4.91 -10.13
CA ASP A 3 -18.81 -4.01 -10.31
C ASP A 3 -19.02 -3.11 -9.07
N PHE A 4 -19.39 -1.85 -9.29
CA PHE A 4 -19.61 -0.87 -8.22
C PHE A 4 -20.66 -1.34 -7.23
N GLU A 5 -21.73 -2.00 -7.69
CA GLU A 5 -22.78 -2.56 -6.84
C GLU A 5 -22.24 -3.62 -5.87
N GLN A 6 -21.32 -4.48 -6.32
CA GLN A 6 -20.70 -5.49 -5.47
C GLN A 6 -19.85 -4.85 -4.37
N ARG A 7 -19.16 -3.74 -4.67
CA ARG A 7 -18.38 -2.97 -3.69
C ARG A 7 -19.28 -2.28 -2.67
N LEU A 8 -20.41 -1.72 -3.12
CA LEU A 8 -21.39 -1.07 -2.24
C LEU A 8 -22.04 -2.08 -1.28
N GLN A 9 -22.45 -3.24 -1.78
CA GLN A 9 -23.07 -4.28 -0.96
C GLN A 9 -22.11 -4.80 0.11
N LYS A 10 -20.85 -5.07 -0.25
CA LYS A 10 -19.79 -5.44 0.70
C LYS A 10 -19.60 -4.39 1.80
N ALA A 11 -19.63 -3.10 1.44
CA ALA A 11 -19.48 -2.01 2.41
C ALA A 11 -20.66 -1.93 3.40
N ILE A 12 -21.89 -2.19 2.94
CA ILE A 12 -23.09 -2.20 3.78
C ILE A 12 -23.07 -3.39 4.76
N ASP A 13 -22.72 -4.58 4.27
CA ASP A 13 -22.68 -5.79 5.10
C ASP A 13 -21.59 -5.72 6.17
N ARG A 14 -20.48 -5.02 5.89
CA ARG A 14 -19.44 -4.69 6.88
C ARG A 14 -19.99 -3.84 8.03
N GLY A 15 -20.70 -2.76 7.73
CA GLY A 15 -21.26 -1.87 8.76
C GLY A 15 -22.22 -2.59 9.73
N LYS A 16 -22.92 -3.63 9.24
CA LYS A 16 -23.78 -4.47 10.08
C LYS A 16 -22.97 -5.40 11.00
N ARG A 17 -21.94 -6.06 10.48
CA ARG A 17 -21.07 -6.98 11.27
C ARG A 17 -20.30 -6.28 12.38
N THR A 18 -19.78 -5.08 12.12
CA THR A 18 -19.10 -4.26 13.15
C THR A 18 -20.03 -3.96 14.32
N LYS A 19 -21.30 -3.63 14.05
CA LYS A 19 -22.28 -3.35 15.08
C LYS A 19 -22.60 -4.56 15.95
N GLU A 20 -22.66 -5.76 15.36
CA GLU A 20 -22.95 -7.01 16.05
C GLU A 20 -21.77 -7.50 16.92
N GLN A 21 -20.53 -7.35 16.45
CA GLN A 21 -19.33 -7.76 17.19
C GLN A 21 -19.03 -6.87 18.40
N VAL A 22 -19.28 -5.56 18.32
CA VAL A 22 -19.11 -4.64 19.46
C VAL A 22 -19.98 -5.04 20.66
N GLN A 23 -21.06 -5.81 20.43
CA GLN A 23 -22.00 -6.20 21.47
C GLN A 23 -21.62 -7.50 22.21
N GLN A 24 -20.58 -8.23 21.79
CA GLN A 24 -20.24 -9.56 22.33
C GLN A 24 -18.92 -9.67 23.12
N THR A 25 -18.07 -8.65 23.18
CA THR A 25 -16.67 -8.86 23.62
C THR A 25 -16.40 -8.51 25.08
N GLN A 26 -16.70 -9.43 26.01
CA GLN A 26 -16.10 -9.49 27.36
C GLN A 26 -15.91 -10.95 27.80
N SER A 27 -14.98 -11.73 27.21
CA SER A 27 -14.57 -13.04 27.81
C SER A 27 -13.29 -13.78 27.33
N ALA A 28 -12.52 -13.35 26.32
CA ALA A 28 -11.50 -14.26 25.71
C ALA A 28 -10.17 -13.61 25.26
N GLN A 29 -9.48 -12.87 26.13
CA GLN A 29 -8.40 -11.95 25.71
C GLN A 29 -7.08 -12.59 25.21
N ALA A 30 -6.79 -13.87 25.51
CA ALA A 30 -5.54 -14.52 25.10
C ALA A 30 -5.64 -15.16 23.70
N THR A 31 -6.73 -15.87 23.42
CA THR A 31 -6.97 -16.50 22.11
C THR A 31 -7.11 -15.45 21.00
N THR A 32 -7.68 -14.27 21.32
CA THR A 32 -7.88 -13.18 20.36
C THR A 32 -6.59 -12.57 19.83
N GLU A 33 -5.51 -12.56 20.63
CA GLU A 33 -4.25 -11.91 20.23
C GLU A 33 -3.50 -12.72 19.16
N GLU A 34 -3.44 -14.05 19.32
CA GLU A 34 -2.83 -14.94 18.33
C GLU A 34 -3.63 -14.94 17.02
N GLU A 35 -4.96 -14.89 17.11
CA GLU A 35 -5.84 -14.74 15.95
C GLU A 35 -5.58 -13.43 15.19
N PHE A 36 -5.41 -12.30 15.89
CA PHE A 36 -5.06 -11.03 15.23
C PHE A 36 -3.70 -11.07 14.57
N LYS A 37 -2.70 -11.71 15.19
CA LYS A 37 -1.38 -11.89 14.56
C LYS A 37 -1.46 -12.73 13.31
N ALA A 38 -2.21 -13.84 13.34
CA ALA A 38 -2.42 -14.69 12.18
C ALA A 38 -3.14 -13.93 11.05
N LEU A 39 -4.21 -13.20 11.38
CA LEU A 39 -4.97 -12.39 10.42
C LEU A 39 -4.10 -11.31 9.79
N HIS A 40 -3.31 -10.59 10.60
CA HIS A 40 -2.36 -9.60 10.09
C HIS A 40 -1.31 -10.23 9.19
N SER A 41 -0.74 -11.38 9.57
CA SER A 41 0.27 -12.06 8.76
C SER A 41 -0.27 -12.46 7.39
N SER A 42 -1.49 -13.01 7.34
CA SER A 42 -2.18 -13.37 6.10
C SER A 42 -2.46 -12.15 5.23
N ALA A 43 -3.03 -11.10 5.83
CA ALA A 43 -3.36 -9.85 5.13
C ALA A 43 -2.11 -9.18 4.55
N ARG A 44 -1.04 -9.11 5.35
CA ARG A 44 0.24 -8.54 4.92
C ARG A 44 0.80 -9.29 3.73
N LEU A 45 0.80 -10.63 3.75
CA LEU A 45 1.33 -11.43 2.64
C LEU A 45 0.60 -11.08 1.33
N GLU A 46 -0.72 -11.11 1.35
CA GLU A 46 -1.55 -10.82 0.19
C GLU A 46 -1.33 -9.39 -0.34
N LEU A 47 -1.27 -8.40 0.54
CA LEU A 47 -1.06 -7.01 0.16
C LEU A 47 0.36 -6.75 -0.34
N THR A 48 1.38 -7.37 0.27
CA THR A 48 2.77 -7.26 -0.19
C THR A 48 2.93 -7.89 -1.58
N ASP A 49 2.36 -9.07 -1.83
CA ASP A 49 2.37 -9.72 -3.14
C ASP A 49 1.71 -8.83 -4.21
N HIS A 50 0.59 -8.20 -3.86
CA HIS A 50 -0.12 -7.27 -4.77
C HIS A 50 0.71 -6.01 -5.06
N ILE A 51 1.34 -5.41 -4.05
CA ILE A 51 2.26 -4.28 -4.22
C ILE A 51 3.38 -4.64 -5.18
N GLU A 52 4.05 -5.79 -4.97
CA GLU A 52 5.13 -6.22 -5.85
C GLU A 52 4.66 -6.41 -7.29
N ALA A 53 3.52 -7.08 -7.48
CA ALA A 53 2.95 -7.32 -8.80
C ALA A 53 2.64 -6.00 -9.55
N CYS A 54 2.07 -5.01 -8.87
CA CYS A 54 1.74 -3.72 -9.47
C CYS A 54 2.99 -2.91 -9.80
N LEU A 55 3.99 -2.86 -8.91
CA LEU A 55 5.23 -2.13 -9.18
C LEU A 55 6.07 -2.79 -10.29
N ARG A 56 6.10 -4.12 -10.37
CA ARG A 56 6.77 -4.84 -11.47
C ARG A 56 6.13 -4.52 -12.82
N LYS A 57 4.80 -4.54 -12.90
CA LYS A 57 4.09 -4.12 -14.12
C LYS A 57 4.38 -2.69 -14.50
N LEU A 58 4.50 -1.79 -13.51
CA LEU A 58 4.81 -0.39 -13.79
C LEU A 58 6.19 -0.24 -14.44
N ILE A 59 7.22 -0.92 -13.93
CA ILE A 59 8.57 -0.80 -14.52
C ILE A 59 8.67 -1.42 -15.93
N ASP A 60 7.78 -2.37 -16.28
CA ASP A 60 7.68 -2.88 -17.66
C ASP A 60 7.26 -1.79 -18.67
N HIS A 61 6.57 -0.75 -18.20
CA HIS A 61 6.13 0.40 -19.01
C HIS A 61 7.10 1.60 -18.95
N PHE A 62 7.91 1.72 -17.90
CA PHE A 62 8.85 2.82 -17.71
C PHE A 62 10.28 2.29 -17.56
N PRO A 63 11.05 2.20 -18.67
CA PRO A 63 12.43 1.74 -18.63
C PRO A 63 13.31 2.57 -17.67
N GLY A 64 14.31 1.93 -17.07
CA GLY A 64 15.28 2.60 -16.19
C GLY A 64 14.86 2.70 -14.72
N PHE A 65 13.65 2.27 -14.36
CA PHE A 65 13.31 2.03 -12.96
C PHE A 65 13.90 0.71 -12.47
N GLU A 66 14.57 0.75 -11.34
CA GLU A 66 15.05 -0.40 -10.59
C GLU A 66 13.99 -0.80 -9.56
N PHE A 67 13.67 -2.10 -9.49
CA PHE A 67 12.76 -2.66 -8.49
C PHE A 67 13.53 -3.28 -7.33
N GLU A 68 13.03 -3.06 -6.12
CA GLU A 68 13.60 -3.61 -4.88
C GLU A 68 12.48 -4.02 -3.92
N THR A 69 12.55 -5.25 -3.42
CA THR A 69 11.68 -5.72 -2.33
C THR A 69 12.22 -5.20 -0.99
N ILE A 70 11.35 -4.66 -0.14
CA ILE A 70 11.69 -4.15 1.18
C ILE A 70 11.14 -5.09 2.25
N ILE A 71 12.05 -5.58 3.09
CA ILE A 71 11.75 -6.41 4.26
C ILE A 71 12.66 -5.93 5.39
N ASP A 72 12.17 -5.01 6.21
CA ASP A 72 12.93 -4.43 7.32
C ASP A 72 12.03 -4.09 8.52
N GLU A 73 12.57 -3.35 9.48
CA GLU A 73 11.83 -2.93 10.68
C GLU A 73 10.67 -1.97 10.38
N THR A 74 10.69 -1.29 9.22
CA THR A 74 9.65 -0.35 8.79
C THR A 74 8.45 -1.06 8.17
N GLY A 75 8.65 -2.25 7.60
CA GLY A 75 7.58 -3.07 7.06
C GLY A 75 7.98 -4.00 5.91
N TRP A 76 6.95 -4.47 5.20
CA TRP A 76 7.06 -5.37 4.04
C TRP A 76 6.39 -4.75 2.82
N GLY A 77 7.06 -4.77 1.68
CA GLY A 77 6.53 -4.24 0.44
C GLY A 77 7.62 -4.09 -0.59
N ALA A 78 7.53 -3.04 -1.41
CA ALA A 78 8.51 -2.81 -2.44
C ALA A 78 8.70 -1.32 -2.76
N ARG A 79 9.81 -1.06 -3.45
CA ARG A 79 10.22 0.23 -3.95
C ARG A 79 10.60 0.09 -5.43
N ILE A 80 10.27 1.12 -6.18
CA ILE A 80 10.86 1.38 -7.50
C ILE A 80 11.60 2.71 -7.46
N ARG A 81 12.76 2.79 -8.11
CA ARG A 81 13.56 4.02 -8.15
C ARG A 81 14.24 4.18 -9.50
N ARG A 82 14.32 5.42 -9.98
CA ARG A 82 15.10 5.82 -11.15
C ARG A 82 15.84 7.11 -10.84
N ASP A 83 17.13 7.13 -11.16
CA ASP A 83 17.95 8.32 -11.10
C ASP A 83 18.22 8.82 -12.53
N ASP A 84 17.88 10.07 -12.81
CA ASP A 84 18.11 10.75 -14.08
C ASP A 84 19.17 11.85 -13.92
N ILE A 85 20.03 12.03 -14.93
CA ILE A 85 21.01 13.13 -14.97
C ILE A 85 20.54 14.15 -15.99
N HIS A 86 20.27 15.37 -15.53
CA HIS A 86 19.90 16.48 -16.40
C HIS A 86 21.08 17.46 -16.53
N MET A 87 21.65 17.56 -17.73
CA MET A 87 22.71 18.53 -18.00
C MET A 87 22.13 19.88 -18.42
N LYS A 88 22.33 20.91 -17.60
CA LYS A 88 22.08 22.31 -17.98
C LYS A 88 23.40 23.06 -18.01
N ARG A 89 23.79 23.62 -19.17
CA ARG A 89 24.95 24.53 -19.38
C ARG A 89 25.95 24.59 -18.20
N GLY A 90 26.75 23.53 -18.02
CA GLY A 90 27.84 23.47 -17.04
C GLY A 90 27.49 22.92 -15.64
N ASN A 91 26.23 22.67 -15.32
CA ASN A 91 25.79 22.01 -14.08
C ASN A 91 24.98 20.74 -14.38
N ALA A 92 25.32 19.65 -13.70
CA ALA A 92 24.58 18.39 -13.79
C ALA A 92 23.63 18.30 -12.59
N ASP A 93 22.33 18.46 -12.83
CA ASP A 93 21.31 18.24 -11.81
C ASP A 93 20.97 16.75 -11.78
N ARG A 94 21.12 16.12 -10.61
CA ARG A 94 20.66 14.75 -10.37
C ARG A 94 19.20 14.81 -9.93
N LEU A 95 18.33 14.20 -10.72
CA LEU A 95 16.92 14.05 -10.44
C LEU A 95 16.67 12.60 -10.04
N TYR A 96 15.85 12.35 -9.02
CA TYR A 96 15.38 11.01 -8.71
C TYR A 96 13.86 10.97 -8.72
N SER A 97 13.34 9.82 -9.14
CA SER A 97 11.93 9.46 -9.05
C SER A 97 11.82 8.12 -8.32
N GLN A 98 10.88 8.01 -7.40
CA GLN A 98 10.75 6.85 -6.52
C GLN A 98 9.29 6.67 -6.09
N LEU A 99 8.84 5.42 -6.04
CA LEU A 99 7.60 5.03 -5.37
C LEU A 99 7.93 3.92 -4.38
N VAL A 100 7.50 4.09 -3.13
CA VAL A 100 7.65 3.11 -2.04
C VAL A 100 6.28 2.81 -1.48
N MET A 101 5.99 1.52 -1.29
CA MET A 101 4.74 1.06 -0.69
C MET A 101 5.04 -0.07 0.29
N LEU A 102 4.56 0.06 1.54
CA LEU A 102 4.90 -0.83 2.65
C LEU A 102 3.68 -1.12 3.52
N ILE A 103 3.54 -2.36 3.95
CA ILE A 103 2.68 -2.76 5.06
C ILE A 103 3.51 -2.76 6.34
N ARG A 104 3.09 -2.00 7.34
CA ARG A 104 3.81 -1.90 8.62
C ARG A 104 3.70 -3.19 9.44
N PRO A 105 4.63 -3.40 10.40
CA PRO A 105 4.54 -4.49 11.34
C PRO A 105 3.29 -4.46 12.19
N PHE A 106 2.88 -5.68 12.59
CA PHE A 106 1.79 -5.87 13.54
C PHE A 106 2.10 -5.08 14.82
N SER A 107 1.10 -4.34 15.29
CA SER A 107 1.19 -3.53 16.49
C SER A 107 0.03 -3.86 17.44
N SER A 108 0.16 -3.45 18.71
CA SER A 108 -0.87 -3.64 19.73
C SER A 108 -2.21 -2.95 19.43
N GLY A 109 -2.27 -2.09 18.40
CA GLY A 109 -3.51 -1.48 17.92
C GLY A 109 -4.38 -2.41 17.07
N HIS A 110 -3.92 -3.63 16.76
CA HIS A 110 -4.62 -4.59 15.89
C HIS A 110 -5.03 -3.96 14.55
N LEU A 111 -4.10 -3.22 13.95
CA LEU A 111 -4.30 -2.54 12.68
C LEU A 111 -3.49 -3.19 11.57
N ILE A 112 -4.03 -3.15 10.35
CA ILE A 112 -3.23 -3.19 9.14
C ILE A 112 -2.96 -1.74 8.72
N ASP A 113 -1.71 -1.39 8.37
CA ASP A 113 -1.29 -0.03 8.01
C ASP A 113 -0.46 -0.09 6.73
N LEU A 114 -0.98 0.54 5.67
CA LEU A 114 -0.36 0.69 4.37
C LEU A 114 0.20 2.12 4.24
N LEU A 115 1.50 2.21 4.08
CA LEU A 115 2.23 3.45 3.83
C LEU A 115 2.64 3.51 2.35
N ALA A 116 2.48 4.68 1.74
CA ALA A 116 3.03 4.96 0.42
C ALA A 116 3.67 6.35 0.32
N LYS A 117 4.81 6.42 -0.37
CA LYS A 117 5.52 7.67 -0.64
C LYS A 117 5.98 7.70 -2.09
N ALA A 118 5.68 8.79 -2.77
CA ALA A 118 5.99 9.00 -4.18
C ALA A 118 6.73 10.32 -4.36
N THR A 119 7.82 10.27 -5.13
CA THR A 119 8.62 11.42 -5.54
C THR A 119 8.89 11.32 -7.03
N ILE A 120 8.76 12.42 -7.77
CA ILE A 120 9.11 12.51 -9.19
C ILE A 120 10.03 13.72 -9.39
N ARG A 121 11.20 13.49 -9.99
CA ARG A 121 12.22 14.52 -10.26
C ARG A 121 12.48 15.42 -9.04
N ASN A 122 12.77 14.80 -7.89
CA ASN A 122 13.01 15.44 -6.58
C ASN A 122 11.81 16.16 -5.95
N LYS A 123 10.60 16.06 -6.52
CA LYS A 123 9.39 16.67 -5.96
C LYS A 123 8.46 15.59 -5.41
N GLU A 124 8.04 15.74 -4.16
CA GLU A 124 7.03 14.85 -3.57
C GLU A 124 5.73 14.96 -4.36
N LEU A 125 5.23 13.82 -4.84
CA LEU A 125 3.91 13.71 -5.44
C LEU A 125 2.87 13.46 -4.35
N PHE A 126 3.13 12.49 -3.46
CA PHE A 126 2.31 12.22 -2.28
C PHE A 126 3.09 11.49 -1.19
N ALA A 127 2.64 11.65 0.05
CA ALA A 127 3.00 10.83 1.20
C ALA A 127 1.72 10.47 1.97
N ARG A 128 1.31 9.20 1.91
CA ARG A 128 0.01 8.72 2.40
C ARG A 128 0.15 7.54 3.35
N ASN A 129 -0.79 7.46 4.28
CA ASN A 129 -0.99 6.32 5.16
C ASN A 129 -2.49 5.96 5.14
N HIS A 130 -2.80 4.68 4.98
CA HIS A 130 -4.14 4.13 5.15
C HIS A 130 -4.11 2.97 6.13
N PHE A 131 -5.01 2.97 7.12
CA PHE A 131 -5.08 1.91 8.11
C PHE A 131 -6.52 1.48 8.38
N GLN A 132 -6.68 0.21 8.76
CA GLN A 132 -7.95 -0.35 9.22
C GLN A 132 -7.71 -1.29 10.39
N ARG A 133 -8.72 -1.40 11.27
CA ARG A 133 -8.72 -2.45 12.30
C ARG A 133 -8.82 -3.81 11.63
N LEU A 134 -8.08 -4.79 12.14
CA LEU A 134 -8.09 -6.16 11.60
C LEU A 134 -9.48 -6.79 11.61
N VAL A 135 -10.33 -6.47 12.59
CA VAL A 135 -11.74 -6.92 12.64
C VAL A 135 -12.61 -6.37 11.51
N GLU A 136 -12.23 -5.25 10.91
CA GLU A 136 -12.96 -4.57 9.82
C GLU A 136 -12.22 -4.68 8.48
N LEU A 137 -11.14 -5.48 8.44
CA LEU A 137 -10.23 -5.58 7.32
C LEU A 137 -10.97 -5.89 6.03
N ASP A 138 -10.79 -5.01 5.05
CA ASP A 138 -11.26 -5.19 3.69
C ASP A 138 -10.07 -5.18 2.72
N LEU A 139 -9.57 -6.37 2.40
CA LEU A 139 -8.43 -6.56 1.50
C LEU A 139 -8.67 -6.01 0.09
N ASP A 140 -9.92 -6.06 -0.39
CA ASP A 140 -10.28 -5.47 -1.68
C ASP A 140 -10.10 -3.95 -1.64
N SER A 141 -10.49 -3.30 -0.55
CA SER A 141 -10.30 -1.85 -0.39
C SER A 141 -8.82 -1.45 -0.40
N PHE A 142 -7.95 -2.23 0.27
CA PHE A 142 -6.50 -1.99 0.22
C PHE A 142 -5.92 -2.22 -1.17
N SER A 143 -6.30 -3.31 -1.83
CA SER A 143 -5.84 -3.63 -3.19
C SER A 143 -6.22 -2.54 -4.19
N ASN A 144 -7.46 -2.03 -4.10
CA ASN A 144 -7.91 -0.90 -4.92
C ASN A 144 -7.13 0.39 -4.64
N LEU A 145 -6.76 0.66 -3.37
CA LEU A 145 -5.93 1.81 -3.03
C LEU A 145 -4.50 1.66 -3.56
N ILE A 146 -3.95 0.45 -3.52
CA ILE A 146 -2.64 0.14 -4.09
C ILE A 146 -2.66 0.44 -5.59
N ASP A 147 -3.65 -0.09 -6.32
CA ASP A 147 -3.81 0.16 -7.76
C ASP A 147 -3.93 1.65 -8.06
N LEU A 148 -4.76 2.36 -7.30
CA LEU A 148 -4.97 3.80 -7.48
C LEU A 148 -3.67 4.60 -7.32
N TRP A 149 -2.88 4.33 -6.28
CA TRP A 149 -1.63 5.06 -6.03
C TRP A 149 -0.54 4.74 -7.04
N VAL A 150 -0.50 3.50 -7.55
CA VAL A 150 0.40 3.11 -8.64
C VAL A 150 0.03 3.83 -9.94
N LEU A 151 -1.27 3.90 -10.27
CA LEU A 151 -1.75 4.65 -11.44
C LEU A 151 -1.48 6.15 -11.32
N GLU A 152 -1.73 6.76 -10.16
CA GLU A 152 -1.45 8.18 -9.93
C GLU A 152 0.04 8.50 -10.06
N PHE A 153 0.92 7.61 -9.60
CA PHE A 153 2.36 7.76 -9.84
C PHE A 153 2.72 7.67 -11.32
N ALA A 154 2.16 6.70 -12.06
CA ALA A 154 2.40 6.54 -13.49
C ALA A 154 1.93 7.77 -14.29
N GLU A 155 0.75 8.30 -13.98
CA GLU A 155 0.20 9.53 -14.57
C GLU A 155 1.10 10.73 -14.25
N GLY A 156 1.46 10.90 -12.97
CA GLY A 156 2.32 11.98 -12.53
C GLY A 156 3.71 11.95 -13.17
N TYR A 157 4.27 10.76 -13.36
CA TYR A 157 5.57 10.58 -13.99
C TYR A 157 5.49 10.89 -15.49
N SER A 158 4.48 10.33 -16.18
CA SER A 158 4.26 10.56 -17.62
C SER A 158 3.98 12.02 -17.96
N ALA A 159 3.30 12.76 -17.07
CA ALA A 159 3.04 14.19 -17.26
C ALA A 159 4.31 15.05 -17.14
N GLN A 160 5.36 14.51 -16.53
CA GLN A 160 6.64 15.20 -16.36
C GLN A 160 7.73 14.68 -17.29
N GLU A 161 7.64 13.46 -17.83
CA GLU A 161 8.64 12.93 -18.77
C GLU A 161 8.89 13.87 -19.94
#